data_AF-A0AAV8W4P0-F1
#
_entry.id   AF-A0AAV8W4P0-F1
#
_cell.length_a   1.000
_cell.length_b   1.000
_cell.length_c   1.000
_cell.angle_alpha   90.00
_cell.angle_beta   90.00
_cell.angle_gamma   90.00
#
_symmetry.space_group_name_H-M   'P 1'
#
loop_
_entity.id
_entity.type
_entity.pdbx_description
1 polymer ?
#
loop_
_entity_poly.entity_id
_entity_poly.type
_entity_poly.pdbx_seq_one_letter_code
_entity_poly.pdbx_strand_id
1 'polypeptide(L)' 'MDMKCYKVSQLFKRVGTMDERRRCVLCGKIVSNTRNHYYVHFPGQYSCSYCPAVYTRSDTLLLHMRTKHPSVA' A
#
# COMPACT_ATOMS: atom_id res chain seq x y z
N MET A 1 -21.13 1.66 4.19
CA MET A 1 -20.39 1.01 3.09
C MET A 1 -19.18 0.33 3.71
N ASP A 2 -19.28 -0.96 3.99
CA ASP A 2 -18.29 -1.73 4.73
C ASP A 2 -16.92 -1.69 4.04
N MET A 3 -16.00 -0.89 4.61
CA MET A 3 -14.57 -0.96 4.36
C MET A 3 -14.08 -2.33 4.83
N LYS A 4 -14.21 -3.35 3.98
CA LYS A 4 -13.55 -4.63 4.22
C LYS A 4 -12.04 -4.37 4.18
N CYS A 5 -11.43 -4.27 5.37
CA CYS A 5 -9.98 -4.30 5.54
C CYS A 5 -9.48 -5.70 5.21
N TYR A 6 -9.26 -5.98 3.93
CA TYR A 6 -8.66 -7.24 3.50
C TYR A 6 -7.23 -7.30 4.01
N LYS A 7 -6.89 -8.37 4.76
CA LYS A 7 -5.49 -8.60 5.13
C LYS A 7 -4.70 -8.86 3.84
N VAL A 8 -3.56 -8.20 3.68
CA VAL A 8 -2.66 -8.37 2.53
C VAL A 8 -2.46 -9.86 2.23
N SER A 9 -2.20 -10.69 3.23
CA SER A 9 -1.97 -12.13 3.06
C SER A 9 -3.13 -12.90 2.40
N GLN A 10 -4.38 -12.47 2.53
CA GLN A 10 -5.55 -13.13 1.95
C GLN A 10 -5.68 -12.92 0.44
N LEU A 11 -5.04 -11.87 -0.08
CA LEU A 11 -5.15 -11.45 -1.48
C LEU A 11 -4.09 -12.08 -2.39
N PHE A 12 -3.17 -12.87 -1.85
CA PHE A 12 -2.06 -13.43 -2.60
C PHE A 12 -1.85 -14.91 -2.34
N LYS A 13 -1.83 -15.69 -3.41
CA LYS A 13 -1.56 -17.14 -3.40
C LYS A 13 -0.12 -17.43 -3.83
N ARG A 14 0.49 -18.44 -3.22
CA ARG A 14 1.84 -18.93 -3.61
C ARG A 14 1.78 -19.49 -5.03
N VAL A 15 2.81 -19.22 -5.85
CA VAL A 15 2.89 -19.69 -7.24
C VAL A 15 3.48 -21.11 -7.32
N GLY A 16 4.46 -21.42 -6.48
CA GLY A 16 5.07 -22.74 -6.38
C GLY A 16 5.81 -22.91 -5.05
N THR A 17 6.26 -24.12 -4.73
CA THR A 17 6.94 -24.41 -3.45
C THR A 17 8.28 -23.69 -3.29
N MET A 18 8.98 -23.43 -4.40
CA MET A 18 10.27 -22.73 -4.44
C MET A 18 10.19 -21.29 -4.97
N ASP A 19 9.00 -20.82 -5.37
CA ASP A 19 8.82 -19.47 -5.88
C ASP A 19 8.28 -18.56 -4.77
N GLU A 20 9.10 -17.60 -4.35
CA GLU A 20 8.74 -16.64 -3.30
C GLU A 20 7.71 -15.60 -3.76
N ARG A 21 7.49 -15.47 -5.07
CA ARG A 21 6.49 -14.56 -5.63
C ARG A 21 5.10 -15.11 -5.36
N ARG A 22 4.14 -14.20 -5.36
CA ARG A 22 2.75 -14.53 -5.13
C ARG A 22 1.86 -13.98 -6.21
N ARG A 23 0.85 -14.77 -6.57
CA ARG A 23 -0.21 -14.41 -7.50
C ARG A 23 -1.30 -13.64 -6.76
N CYS A 24 -1.58 -12.41 -7.20
CA CYS A 24 -2.71 -11.63 -6.73
C CYS A 24 -4.02 -12.31 -7.16
N VAL A 25 -4.96 -12.48 -6.22
CA VAL A 25 -6.27 -13.09 -6.50
C VAL A 25 -7.23 -12.14 -7.21
N LEU A 26 -7.00 -10.82 -7.12
CA LEU A 26 -7.87 -9.80 -7.71
C LEU A 26 -7.59 -9.58 -9.20
N CYS A 27 -6.31 -9.57 -9.59
CA CYS A 27 -5.90 -9.29 -10.98
C CYS A 27 -5.04 -10.38 -11.62
N GLY A 28 -4.71 -11.46 -10.92
CA GLY A 28 -3.93 -12.58 -11.45
C GLY A 28 -2.43 -12.31 -11.64
N LYS A 29 -1.93 -11.08 -11.40
CA LYS A 29 -0.51 -10.74 -11.55
C LYS A 29 0.36 -11.47 -10.53
N ILE A 30 1.51 -11.97 -10.97
CA ILE A 30 2.55 -12.53 -10.11
C ILE A 30 3.48 -11.40 -9.69
N VAL A 31 3.65 -11.20 -8.39
CA VAL A 31 4.46 -10.11 -7.83
C VAL A 31 5.40 -10.61 -6.76
N SER A 32 6.58 -9.99 -6.69
CA SER A 32 7.56 -10.28 -5.63
C SER A 32 7.24 -9.55 -4.32
N ASN A 33 6.53 -8.42 -4.39
CA ASN A 33 6.17 -7.61 -3.21
C ASN A 33 4.65 -7.43 -3.10
N THR A 34 4.03 -8.27 -2.28
CA THR A 34 2.59 -8.28 -2.05
C THR A 34 2.10 -7.03 -1.30
N ARG A 35 2.90 -6.49 -0.39
CA ARG A 35 2.54 -5.29 0.39
C ARG A 35 2.48 -4.05 -0.50
N ASN A 36 3.43 -3.88 -1.40
CA ASN A 36 3.38 -2.75 -2.34
C ASN A 36 2.23 -2.93 -3.36
N HIS A 37 2.04 -4.15 -3.87
CA HIS A 37 0.95 -4.43 -4.81
C HIS A 37 -0.44 -4.25 -4.20
N TYR A 38 -0.62 -4.50 -2.89
CA TYR A 38 -1.89 -4.28 -2.19
C TYR A 38 -2.44 -2.87 -2.43
N TYR A 39 -1.60 -1.83 -2.40
CA TYR A 39 -2.01 -0.44 -2.59
C TYR A 39 -2.47 -0.10 -4.02
N VAL A 40 -2.22 -0.98 -5.00
CA VAL A 40 -2.80 -0.84 -6.35
C VAL A 40 -4.30 -1.07 -6.33
N HIS A 41 -4.78 -1.95 -5.45
CA HIS A 41 -6.20 -2.28 -5.30
C HIS A 41 -6.88 -1.51 -4.16
N PHE A 42 -6.14 -1.25 -3.08
CA PHE A 42 -6.62 -0.59 -1.89
C PHE A 42 -5.68 0.56 -1.53
N PRO A 43 -5.68 1.66 -2.31
CA PRO A 43 -4.90 2.83 -1.95
C PRO A 43 -5.36 3.34 -0.58
N GLY A 44 -4.41 3.63 0.29
CA GLY A 44 -4.74 4.27 1.56
C GLY A 44 -5.15 5.73 1.33
N GLN A 45 -5.63 6.38 2.38
CA GLN A 45 -5.75 7.83 2.42
C GLN A 45 -4.92 8.32 3.59
N TYR A 46 -3.80 8.94 3.26
CA TYR A 46 -2.83 9.47 4.20
C TYR A 46 -2.82 10.99 4.07
N SER A 47 -3.66 11.66 4.86
CA SER A 47 -3.76 13.11 4.88
C SER A 47 -2.61 13.73 5.67
N CYS A 48 -2.06 14.83 5.15
CA CYS A 48 -1.21 15.70 5.94
C CYS A 48 -2.05 16.44 6.98
N SER A 49 -1.54 16.57 8.20
CA SER A 49 -2.21 17.32 9.28
C SER A 49 -2.07 18.83 9.15
N TYR A 50 -1.20 19.32 8.28
CA TYR A 50 -0.80 20.73 8.18
C TYR A 50 -1.16 21.39 6.84
N CYS A 51 -1.62 20.60 5.86
CA CYS A 51 -2.02 21.10 4.55
C CYS A 51 -3.06 20.15 3.92
N PRO A 52 -3.77 20.55 2.84
CA PRO A 52 -4.81 19.72 2.24
C PRO A 52 -4.28 18.54 1.40
N ALA A 53 -2.97 18.25 1.45
CA ALA A 53 -2.38 17.16 0.67
C ALA A 53 -2.82 15.79 1.21
N VAL A 54 -3.25 14.92 0.29
CA VAL A 54 -3.63 13.53 0.59
C VAL A 54 -2.81 12.60 -0.29
N TYR A 55 -2.24 11.58 0.33
CA TYR A 55 -1.38 10.59 -0.32
C TYR A 55 -2.01 9.20 -0.26
N THR A 56 -1.67 8.35 -1.23
CA THR A 56 -2.15 6.96 -1.28
C THR A 56 -1.27 5.98 -0.51
N ARG A 57 -0.11 6.43 -0.04
CA ARG A 57 0.89 5.65 0.70
C ARG A 57 1.45 6.44 1.89
N SER A 58 1.86 5.72 2.93
CA SER A 58 2.42 6.33 4.14
C SER A 58 3.83 6.89 3.92
N ASP A 59 4.67 6.22 3.13
CA ASP A 59 6.05 6.66 2.89
C ASP A 59 6.12 7.96 2.09
N THR A 60 5.19 8.17 1.16
CA THR A 60 5.08 9.43 0.42
C THR A 60 4.59 10.57 1.32
N LEU A 61 3.67 10.32 2.26
CA LEU A 61 3.31 11.29 3.30
C LEU A 61 4.53 11.63 4.19
N LEU A 62 5.30 10.64 4.63
CA LEU A 62 6.50 10.88 5.45
C LEU A 62 7.57 11.70 4.72
N LEU A 63 7.75 11.47 3.42
CA LEU A 63 8.64 12.29 2.60
C LEU A 63 8.11 13.72 2.45
N HIS A 64 6.80 13.87 2.24
CA HIS A 64 6.15 15.17 2.22
C HIS A 64 6.37 15.94 3.52
N MET A 65 6.15 15.30 4.67
CA MET A 65 6.38 15.90 5.99
C MET A 65 7.81 16.41 6.12
N ARG A 66 8.81 15.59 5.77
CA ARG A 66 10.22 15.99 5.84
C ARG A 66 10.60 17.15 4.91
N THR A 67 9.94 17.29 3.76
CA THR A 67 10.32 18.26 2.72
C THR A 67 9.49 19.54 2.72
N LYS A 68 8.22 19.46 3.13
CA LYS A 68 7.27 20.58 3.15
C LYS A 68 6.92 21.05 4.55
N HIS A 69 7.12 20.21 5.56
CA HIS A 69 6.86 20.50 6.98
C HIS A 69 8.06 20.11 7.88
N PRO A 70 9.30 20.50 7.55
CA PRO A 70 10.50 20.05 8.25
C PRO A 70 10.57 20.45 9.73
N SER A 71 9.83 21.48 10.14
CA SER A 71 9.76 21.97 11.52
C SER A 71 8.75 21.22 12.39
N VAL A 72 8.00 20.29 11.81
CA VAL A 72 6.87 19.59 12.44
C VAL A 72 6.91 18.07 12.21
N ALA A 73 7.96 17.59 11.54
CA ALA A 73 8.19 16.19 11.18
C ALA A 73 9.10 15.48 12.19
#